data_AF-X1RSB3-F1
#
_entry.id   AF-X1RSB3-F1
#
_cell.length_a   1.000
_cell.length_b   1.000
_cell.length_c   1.000
_cell.angle_alpha   90.00
_cell.angle_beta   90.00
_cell.angle_gamma   90.00
#
_symmetry.space_group_name_H-M   'P 1'
#
loop_
_entity.id
_entity.type
_entity.pdbx_description
1 polymer ?
#
loop_
_entity_poly.entity_id
_entity_poly.type
_entity_poly.pdbx_seq_one_letter_code
_entity_poly.pdbx_strand_id
1 'polypeptide(L)' 'MTIKINDEVYYSVKDLVDLLSITDMVIRDYLKKGKLKGHKAGKFWYISQKNLKLFLEGNKKRFLGVFQL' A
#
# COMPACT_ATOMS: atom_id res chain seq x y z
N MET A 1 -4.84 -11.44 0.88
CA MET A 1 -4.30 -12.43 1.82
C MET A 1 -3.16 -11.80 2.58
N THR A 2 -3.40 -11.50 3.86
CA THR A 2 -2.37 -11.03 4.77
C THR A 2 -1.44 -12.16 5.15
N ILE A 3 -0.12 -11.91 5.12
CA ILE A 3 0.91 -12.84 5.57
C ILE A 3 1.57 -12.25 6.81
N LYS A 4 1.86 -13.09 7.80
CA LYS A 4 2.66 -12.73 8.97
C LYS A 4 3.97 -13.49 8.93
N ILE A 5 5.08 -12.78 9.09
CA ILE A 5 6.42 -13.36 9.19
C ILE A 5 7.04 -12.77 10.45
N ASN A 6 7.30 -13.61 11.45
CA ASN A 6 7.65 -13.15 12.80
C ASN A 6 6.60 -12.14 13.33
N ASP A 7 7.04 -10.98 13.79
CA ASP A 7 6.19 -9.88 14.28
C ASP A 7 5.81 -8.88 13.17
N GLU A 8 6.08 -9.19 11.89
CA GLU A 8 5.78 -8.31 10.78
C GLU A 8 4.54 -8.77 9.98
N VAL A 9 3.70 -7.80 9.62
CA VAL A 9 2.51 -8.00 8.80
C VAL A 9 2.74 -7.50 7.38
N TYR A 10 2.37 -8.32 6.41
CA TYR A 10 2.45 -8.06 4.98
C TYR A 10 1.07 -8.15 4.35
N TYR A 11 0.71 -7.13 3.59
CA TYR A 11 -0.54 -7.04 2.85
C TYR A 11 -0.32 -7.33 1.38
N SER A 12 -1.20 -8.11 0.79
CA SER A 12 -1.27 -8.27 -0.67
C SER A 12 -1.98 -7.10 -1.33
N VAL A 13 -1.91 -6.99 -2.66
CA VAL A 13 -2.68 -6.00 -3.42
C VAL A 13 -4.18 -6.08 -3.11
N LYS A 14 -4.74 -7.30 -2.97
CA LYS A 14 -6.15 -7.48 -2.65
C LYS A 14 -6.51 -6.90 -1.27
N ASP A 15 -5.65 -7.09 -0.26
CA ASP A 15 -5.91 -6.52 1.06
C ASP A 15 -5.88 -4.99 1.02
N LEU A 16 -5.02 -4.40 0.17
CA LEU A 16 -5.00 -2.95 -0.03
C LEU A 16 -6.23 -2.43 -0.78
N VAL A 17 -6.80 -3.21 -1.70
CA VAL A 17 -8.07 -2.86 -2.36
C VAL A 17 -9.16 -2.70 -1.31
N ASP A 18 -9.29 -3.70 -0.44
CA ASP A 18 -10.31 -3.70 0.60
C ASP A 18 -10.05 -2.60 1.66
N LEU A 19 -8.79 -2.43 2.08
CA LEU A 19 -8.41 -1.49 3.13
C LEU A 19 -8.49 -0.02 2.71
N LEU A 20 -8.09 0.30 1.47
CA LEU A 20 -8.02 1.67 0.98
C LEU A 20 -9.21 2.05 0.09
N SER A 21 -10.04 1.09 -0.29
CA SER A 21 -11.11 1.28 -1.29
C SER A 21 -10.57 1.86 -2.61
N ILE A 22 -9.39 1.38 -3.04
CA ILE A 22 -8.72 1.77 -4.28
C ILE A 22 -8.65 0.54 -5.20
N THR A 23 -8.76 0.74 -6.52
CA THR A 23 -8.70 -0.38 -7.47
C THR A 23 -7.33 -1.06 -7.50
N ASP A 24 -7.32 -2.38 -7.79
CA ASP A 24 -6.08 -3.16 -7.95
C ASP A 24 -5.13 -2.49 -8.96
N MET A 25 -5.68 -1.97 -10.08
CA MET A 25 -4.93 -1.26 -11.11
C MET A 25 -4.12 -0.09 -10.55
N VAL A 26 -4.73 0.75 -9.72
CA VAL A 26 -4.05 1.92 -9.13
C VAL A 26 -2.99 1.49 -8.12
N ILE A 27 -3.27 0.47 -7.30
CA ILE A 27 -2.28 -0.07 -6.35
C ILE A 27 -1.06 -0.61 -7.11
N ARG A 28 -1.27 -1.36 -8.20
CA ARG A 28 -0.18 -1.83 -9.07
C ARG A 28 0.57 -0.68 -9.74
N ASP A 29 -0.11 0.37 -10.15
CA ASP A 29 0.54 1.58 -10.68
C ASP A 29 1.46 2.22 -9.62
N TYR A 30 1.00 2.32 -8.38
CA TYR A 30 1.81 2.85 -7.27
C TYR A 30 3.04 2.00 -6.99
N LEU A 31 2.91 0.67 -7.03
CA LEU A 31 4.02 -0.26 -6.87
C LEU A 31 5.02 -0.15 -8.04
N LYS A 32 4.53 -0.12 -9.29
CA LYS A 32 5.38 0.01 -10.49
C LYS A 32 6.14 1.33 -10.53
N LYS A 33 5.51 2.44 -10.10
CA LYS A 33 6.11 3.77 -10.07
C LYS A 33 6.93 4.05 -8.81
N GLY A 34 7.06 3.09 -7.89
CA GLY A 34 7.78 3.25 -6.63
C GLY A 34 7.12 4.20 -5.63
N LYS A 35 5.88 4.65 -5.88
CA LYS A 35 5.11 5.49 -4.95
C LYS A 35 4.75 4.71 -3.68
N LEU A 36 4.46 3.43 -3.82
CA LEU A 36 4.24 2.49 -2.73
C LEU A 36 5.36 1.45 -2.76
N LYS A 37 6.10 1.31 -1.67
CA LYS A 37 7.17 0.31 -1.57
C LYS A 37 6.57 -1.06 -1.23
N GLY A 38 6.87 -2.06 -2.06
CA GLY A 38 6.47 -3.45 -1.85
C GLY A 38 7.53 -4.43 -2.34
N HIS A 39 7.40 -5.68 -1.93
CA HIS A 39 8.23 -6.81 -2.35
C HIS A 39 7.47 -7.65 -3.37
N LYS A 40 8.10 -7.93 -4.51
CA LYS A 40 7.53 -8.78 -5.55
C LYS A 40 8.01 -10.22 -5.36
N ALA A 41 7.08 -11.17 -5.33
CA ALA A 41 7.36 -12.60 -5.30
C ALA A 41 6.55 -13.29 -6.41
N GLY A 42 7.21 -13.59 -7.53
CA GLY A 42 6.55 -14.04 -8.75
C GLY A 42 5.52 -13.01 -9.26
N LYS A 43 4.25 -13.42 -9.33
CA LYS A 43 3.13 -12.54 -9.74
C LYS A 43 2.51 -11.73 -8.60
N PHE A 44 2.90 -12.02 -7.35
CA PHE A 44 2.34 -11.41 -6.16
C PHE A 44 3.20 -10.24 -5.68
N TRP A 45 2.53 -9.29 -5.01
CA TRP A 45 3.15 -8.15 -4.35
C TRP A 45 2.75 -8.16 -2.88
N TYR A 46 3.72 -7.87 -2.02
CA TYR A 46 3.56 -7.82 -0.58
C TYR A 46 4.06 -6.48 -0.03
N ILE A 47 3.25 -5.83 0.77
CA ILE A 47 3.51 -4.51 1.32
C ILE A 47 3.56 -4.65 2.83
N SER A 48 4.71 -4.37 3.45
CA SER A 48 4.79 -4.40 4.90
C SER A 48 3.94 -3.29 5.51
N GLN A 49 3.42 -3.52 6.72
CA GLN A 49 2.67 -2.52 7.48
C GLN A 49 3.45 -1.21 7.64
N LYS A 50 4.77 -1.29 7.85
CA LYS A 50 5.66 -0.13 7.90
C LYS A 50 5.62 0.69 6.60
N ASN A 51 5.75 0.04 5.44
CA ASN A 51 5.73 0.74 4.16
C ASN A 51 4.36 1.32 3.82
N LEU A 52 3.28 0.63 4.19
CA LEU A 52 1.93 1.16 4.05
C LEU A 52 1.73 2.42 4.92
N LYS A 53 2.17 2.38 6.19
CA LYS A 53 2.13 3.55 7.08
C LYS A 53 2.89 4.73 6.49
N LEU A 54 4.12 4.52 6.04
CA LEU A 54 4.94 5.57 5.40
C LEU A 54 4.28 6.13 4.14
N PHE A 55 3.62 5.29 3.33
CA PHE A 55 2.87 5.73 2.17
C PHE A 55 1.71 6.67 2.55
N LEU A 56 0.92 6.30 3.57
CA LEU A 56 -0.21 7.10 4.05
C LEU A 56 0.25 8.42 4.72
N GLU A 57 1.34 8.38 5.48
CA GLU A 57 1.92 9.56 6.13
C GLU A 57 2.55 10.52 5.12
N GLY A 58 3.28 9.99 4.13
CA GLY A 58 3.80 10.79 3.02
C GLY A 58 2.69 11.43 2.19
N ASN A 59 1.55 10.74 2.07
CA ASN A 59 0.36 11.28 1.44
C ASN A 59 -0.39 12.27 2.34
N LYS A 60 -0.21 12.27 3.68
CA LYS A 60 -0.87 13.22 4.60
C LYS A 60 -0.57 14.68 4.26
N LYS A 61 0.64 15.01 3.79
CA LYS A 61 0.98 16.35 3.28
C LYS A 61 0.19 16.76 2.04
N ARG A 62 -0.30 15.79 1.27
CA ARG A 62 -1.09 15.99 0.04
C ARG A 62 -2.59 15.80 0.27
N PHE A 63 -2.99 14.95 1.22
CA PHE A 63 -4.38 14.67 1.63
C PHE A 63 -4.96 15.78 2.51
N LEU A 64 -4.18 16.37 3.43
CA LEU A 64 -4.62 17.52 4.25
C LEU A 64 -4.89 18.77 3.41
N GLY A 65 -4.36 18.85 2.18
CA GLY A 65 -4.65 19.94 1.24
C GLY A 65 -5.88 19.71 0.35
N VAL A 66 -6.53 18.55 0.43
CA VAL A 66 -7.69 18.19 -0.43
C VAL A 66 -9.00 18.13 0.36
N PHE A 67 -8.93 18.04 1.69
CA PHE A 67 -10.11 18.02 2.58
C PHE A 67 -10.35 19.35 3.31
N GLN A 68 -9.82 20.46 2.81
CA GLN A 68 -10.17 21.80 3.27
C GLN A 68 -11.08 22.45 2.23
N LEU A 69 -12.33 21.98 2.18
CA LEU A 69 -13.48 22.62 1.54
C LEU A 69 -14.67 22.52 2.48
#